data_AF-A0A1G6DID1-F1
#
_entry.id   AF-A0A1G6DID1-F1
#
_cell.length_a   1.000
_cell.length_b   1.000
_cell.length_c   1.000
_cell.angle_alpha   90.00
_cell.angle_beta   90.00
_cell.angle_gamma   90.00
#
_symmetry.space_group_name_H-M   'P 1'
#
loop_
_entity.id
_entity.type
_entity.pdbx_description
1 polymer ?
#
loop_
_entity_poly.entity_id
_entity_poly.type
_entity_poly.pdbx_seq_one_letter_code
_entity_poly.pdbx_strand_id
1 'polypeptide(L)'
;MIGTIRIIQDGHSKELAKVDLIRFNEEDIRQRLLDKGYPYDSELIIAGICDWDIEAHFTFQEIKFLKVCLEQLYDNDDYIIVFLLQRHWKVMDIIDVYYKFASQDEVEALSLLLKDKDNKELIQTFYQANSWINCIQTYLSSGELLNTPKGFYRKVG
;
A
#
# COMPACT_ATOMS: atom_id res chain seq x y z
N MET A 1 -11.33 -2.22 -5.73
CA MET A 1 -10.13 -2.86 -6.32
C MET A 1 -10.51 -3.60 -7.60
N ILE A 2 -10.60 -2.87 -8.71
CA ILE A 2 -10.89 -3.41 -10.05
C ILE A 2 -9.57 -3.73 -10.75
N GLY A 3 -9.20 -5.00 -10.78
CA GLY A 3 -7.96 -5.47 -11.38
C GLY A 3 -8.07 -5.78 -12.86
N THR A 4 -7.01 -5.47 -13.63
CA THR A 4 -6.90 -5.88 -15.04
C THR A 4 -6.18 -7.21 -15.13
N ILE A 5 -6.90 -8.27 -15.48
CA ILE A 5 -6.34 -9.61 -15.66
C ILE A 5 -5.73 -9.72 -17.05
N ARG A 6 -4.47 -10.15 -17.11
CA ARG A 6 -3.80 -10.51 -18.36
C ARG A 6 -3.34 -11.95 -18.30
N ILE A 7 -3.34 -12.59 -19.46
CA ILE A 7 -2.75 -13.90 -19.68
C ILE A 7 -1.40 -13.74 -20.37
N ILE A 8 -0.44 -14.58 -19.98
CA ILE A 8 0.86 -14.69 -20.62
C ILE A 8 0.89 -15.99 -21.40
N GLN A 9 1.10 -15.90 -22.71
CA GLN A 9 1.20 -17.04 -23.62
C GLN A 9 2.28 -16.75 -24.65
N ASP A 10 3.22 -17.68 -24.82
CA ASP A 10 4.29 -17.61 -25.82
C ASP A 10 5.10 -16.28 -25.77
N GLY A 11 5.33 -15.75 -24.57
CA GLY A 11 6.03 -14.48 -24.37
C GLY A 11 5.21 -13.23 -24.69
N HIS A 12 3.94 -13.39 -25.09
CA HIS A 12 3.00 -12.30 -25.32
C HIS A 12 2.02 -12.16 -24.16
N SER A 13 1.68 -10.92 -23.85
CA SER A 13 0.69 -10.59 -22.82
C SER A 13 -0.58 -10.05 -23.46
N LYS A 14 -1.73 -10.67 -23.15
CA LYS A 14 -3.05 -10.26 -23.65
C LYS A 14 -3.98 -9.94 -22.48
N GLU A 15 -4.67 -8.81 -22.56
CA GLU A 15 -5.73 -8.47 -21.62
C GLU A 15 -6.94 -9.40 -21.82
N LEU A 16 -7.47 -9.92 -20.71
CA LEU A 16 -8.65 -10.80 -20.69
C LEU A 16 -9.90 -10.09 -20.17
N ALA A 17 -9.78 -9.42 -19.03
CA ALA A 17 -10.94 -8.82 -18.34
C ALA A 17 -10.51 -7.82 -17.27
N LYS A 18 -11.45 -6.97 -16.87
CA LYS A 18 -11.42 -6.21 -15.62
C LYS A 18 -12.32 -6.90 -14.60
N VAL A 19 -11.82 -7.14 -13.40
CA VAL A 19 -12.51 -7.94 -12.38
C VAL A 19 -12.50 -7.21 -11.03
N ASP A 20 -13.62 -7.28 -10.32
CA ASP A 20 -13.67 -6.87 -8.91
C ASP A 20 -12.97 -7.91 -8.04
N LEU A 21 -11.74 -7.58 -7.63
CA LEU A 21 -10.86 -8.45 -6.85
C LEU A 21 -11.24 -8.53 -5.37
N ILE A 22 -12.14 -7.64 -4.90
CA ILE A 22 -12.72 -7.78 -3.56
C ILE A 22 -13.77 -8.89 -3.59
N ARG A 23 -14.57 -8.95 -4.65
CA ARG A 23 -15.68 -9.90 -4.76
C ARG A 23 -15.26 -11.29 -5.23
N PHE A 24 -14.32 -11.38 -6.16
CA PHE A 24 -13.95 -12.64 -6.81
C PHE A 24 -12.48 -12.98 -6.52
N ASN A 25 -12.24 -14.22 -6.09
CA ASN A 25 -10.89 -14.71 -5.84
C ASN A 25 -10.29 -15.37 -7.11
N GLU A 26 -9.05 -15.85 -7.00
CA GLU A 26 -8.37 -16.51 -8.12
C GLU A 26 -9.13 -17.73 -8.65
N GLU A 27 -9.68 -18.56 -7.76
CA GLU A 27 -10.46 -19.75 -8.14
C GLU A 27 -11.69 -19.37 -8.98
N ASP A 28 -12.46 -18.37 -8.54
CA ASP A 28 -13.63 -17.88 -9.24
C ASP A 28 -13.26 -17.40 -10.66
N ILE A 29 -12.13 -16.70 -10.77
CA ILE A 29 -11.61 -16.18 -12.04
C ILE A 29 -11.15 -17.31 -12.95
N ARG A 30 -10.37 -18.27 -12.42
CA ARG A 30 -9.86 -19.43 -13.19
C ARG A 30 -11.01 -20.29 -13.69
N GLN A 31 -12.01 -20.57 -12.86
CA GLN A 31 -13.16 -21.36 -13.27
C GLN A 31 -13.94 -20.67 -14.39
N ARG A 32 -14.08 -19.34 -14.32
CA ARG A 32 -14.74 -18.57 -15.38
C ARG A 32 -13.95 -18.54 -16.69
N LEU A 33 -12.62 -18.62 -16.63
CA LEU A 33 -11.75 -18.73 -17.80
C LEU A 33 -11.81 -20.13 -18.41
N LEU A 34 -11.90 -21.17 -17.58
CA LEU A 34 -12.11 -22.54 -18.03
C LEU A 34 -13.42 -22.69 -18.82
N ASP A 35 -14.52 -22.10 -18.33
CA ASP A 35 -15.80 -22.04 -19.05
C ASP A 35 -15.69 -21.38 -20.44
N LYS A 36 -14.70 -20.49 -20.62
CA LYS A 36 -14.41 -19.78 -21.88
C LYS A 36 -13.39 -20.49 -22.76
N GLY A 37 -12.92 -21.67 -22.35
CA GLY A 37 -11.97 -22.50 -23.11
C GLY A 37 -10.49 -22.20 -22.85
N TYR A 38 -10.14 -21.44 -21.82
CA TYR A 38 -8.75 -21.25 -21.41
C TYR A 38 -8.28 -22.38 -20.49
N PRO A 39 -7.01 -22.82 -20.58
CA PRO A 39 -6.43 -23.77 -19.62
C PRO A 39 -6.47 -23.21 -18.20
N TYR A 40 -6.87 -24.03 -17.24
CA TYR A 40 -6.97 -23.62 -15.83
C TYR A 40 -5.62 -23.16 -15.26
N ASP A 41 -4.52 -23.80 -15.69
CA ASP A 41 -3.14 -23.55 -15.30
C ASP A 41 -2.45 -22.44 -16.10
N SER A 42 -3.21 -21.68 -16.91
CA SER A 42 -2.67 -20.54 -17.64
C SER A 42 -1.93 -19.58 -16.71
N GLU A 43 -0.81 -19.04 -17.19
CA GLU A 43 -0.06 -17.99 -16.51
C GLU A 43 -0.86 -16.69 -16.55
N LEU A 44 -1.29 -16.22 -15.38
CA LEU A 44 -2.12 -15.04 -15.20
C LEU A 44 -1.39 -14.02 -14.34
N ILE A 45 -1.53 -12.75 -14.70
CA ILE A 45 -1.07 -11.62 -13.91
C ILE A 45 -2.19 -10.59 -13.76
N ILE A 46 -2.08 -9.79 -12.72
CA ILE A 46 -2.93 -8.62 -12.51
C ILE A 46 -2.07 -7.41 -12.87
N ALA A 47 -2.34 -6.79 -14.01
CA ALA A 47 -1.46 -5.77 -14.59
C ALA A 47 -1.75 -4.34 -14.10
N GLY A 48 -2.62 -4.22 -13.11
CA GLY A 48 -2.95 -2.95 -12.48
C GLY A 48 -4.27 -3.02 -11.73
N ILE A 49 -4.56 -1.96 -10.99
CA ILE A 49 -5.80 -1.74 -10.26
C ILE A 49 -6.39 -0.42 -10.76
N CYS A 50 -7.39 -0.53 -11.64
CA CYS A 50 -7.90 0.60 -12.43
C CYS A 50 -8.54 1.70 -11.60
N ASP A 51 -9.35 1.34 -10.60
CA ASP A 51 -10.02 2.29 -9.72
C ASP A 51 -9.07 2.98 -8.72
N TRP A 52 -7.83 2.48 -8.61
CA TRP A 52 -6.76 3.08 -7.83
C TRP A 52 -5.71 3.81 -8.68
N ASP A 53 -5.87 3.81 -10.01
CA ASP A 53 -4.91 4.36 -10.95
C ASP A 53 -3.48 3.81 -10.75
N ILE A 54 -3.39 2.48 -10.54
CA ILE A 54 -2.12 1.78 -10.37
C ILE A 54 -1.84 0.90 -11.58
N GLU A 55 -0.72 1.17 -12.26
CA GLU A 55 -0.17 0.32 -13.32
C GLU A 55 1.06 -0.44 -12.80
N ALA A 56 0.82 -1.64 -12.25
CA ALA A 56 1.87 -2.52 -11.74
C ALA A 56 1.43 -3.98 -11.87
N HIS A 57 2.41 -4.90 -11.91
CA HIS A 57 2.13 -6.32 -11.93
C HIS A 57 1.98 -6.87 -10.52
N PHE A 58 0.87 -7.56 -10.27
CA PHE A 58 0.59 -8.25 -9.03
C PHE A 58 0.30 -9.72 -9.29
N THR A 59 0.72 -10.54 -8.34
CA THR A 59 0.23 -11.90 -8.14
C THR A 59 -1.13 -11.89 -7.44
N PHE A 60 -1.90 -12.96 -7.58
CA PHE A 60 -3.14 -13.14 -6.81
C PHE A 60 -2.89 -13.18 -5.30
N GLN A 61 -1.73 -13.67 -4.88
CA GLN A 61 -1.33 -13.69 -3.47
C GLN A 61 -1.14 -12.26 -2.93
N GLU A 62 -0.46 -11.38 -3.67
CA GLU A 62 -0.31 -9.98 -3.29
C GLU A 62 -1.66 -9.27 -3.18
N ILE A 63 -2.57 -9.51 -4.13
CA ILE A 63 -3.93 -8.97 -4.05
C ILE A 63 -4.68 -9.47 -2.81
N LYS A 64 -4.53 -10.75 -2.46
CA LYS A 64 -5.11 -11.30 -1.23
C LYS A 64 -4.56 -10.58 0.01
N PHE A 65 -3.25 -10.29 0.04
CA PHE A 65 -2.65 -9.53 1.14
C PHE A 65 -3.16 -8.08 1.21
N LEU A 66 -3.25 -7.39 0.07
CA LEU A 66 -3.81 -6.05 0.00
C LEU A 66 -5.27 -6.01 0.49
N LYS A 67 -6.07 -7.02 0.12
CA LYS A 67 -7.45 -7.15 0.60
C LYS A 67 -7.52 -7.29 2.12
N VAL A 68 -6.71 -8.18 2.70
CA VAL A 68 -6.64 -8.36 4.16
C VAL A 68 -6.21 -7.06 4.85
N CYS A 69 -5.21 -6.38 4.31
CA CYS A 69 -4.71 -5.10 4.82
C CYS A 69 -5.81 -4.02 4.79
N LEU A 70 -6.53 -3.90 3.67
CA LEU A 70 -7.64 -2.97 3.52
C LEU A 70 -8.77 -3.23 4.53
N GLU A 71 -9.18 -4.49 4.70
CA GLU A 71 -10.29 -4.87 5.57
C GLU A 71 -9.95 -4.80 7.06
N GLN A 72 -8.74 -5.22 7.45
CA GLN A 72 -8.38 -5.41 8.86
C GLN A 72 -7.60 -4.24 9.46
N LEU A 73 -6.86 -3.50 8.64
CA LEU A 73 -6.01 -2.39 9.13
C LEU A 73 -6.63 -1.03 8.82
N TYR A 74 -7.26 -0.88 7.66
CA TYR A 74 -7.73 0.43 7.19
C TYR A 74 -9.26 0.59 7.15
N ASP A 75 -10.03 -0.32 7.74
CA ASP A 75 -11.50 -0.22 7.82
C ASP A 75 -12.17 0.01 6.44
N ASN A 76 -11.59 -0.55 5.38
CA ASN A 76 -11.97 -0.35 3.97
C ASN A 76 -11.67 1.03 3.36
N ASP A 77 -10.89 1.89 4.03
CA ASP A 77 -10.29 3.08 3.41
C ASP A 77 -8.99 2.70 2.68
N ASP A 78 -9.01 2.79 1.35
CA ASP A 78 -7.88 2.41 0.51
C ASP A 78 -6.80 3.49 0.40
N TYR A 79 -7.02 4.69 0.96
CA TYR A 79 -6.20 5.86 0.70
C TYR A 79 -4.70 5.64 0.92
N ILE A 80 -4.32 5.06 2.07
CA ILE A 80 -2.90 4.85 2.39
C ILE A 80 -2.28 3.77 1.51
N ILE A 81 -3.00 2.68 1.25
CA ILE A 81 -2.53 1.62 0.36
C ILE A 81 -2.27 2.19 -1.03
N VAL A 82 -3.23 2.94 -1.59
CA VAL A 82 -3.10 3.60 -2.90
C VAL A 82 -1.94 4.59 -2.88
N PHE A 83 -1.84 5.43 -1.86
CA PHE A 83 -0.78 6.43 -1.72
C PHE A 83 0.62 5.81 -1.74
N LEU A 84 0.80 4.66 -1.09
CA LEU A 84 2.07 3.92 -1.03
C LEU A 84 2.37 3.21 -2.35
N LEU A 85 1.38 2.56 -2.98
CA LEU A 85 1.52 1.92 -4.29
C LEU A 85 1.89 2.93 -5.39
N GLN A 86 1.28 4.12 -5.38
CA GLN A 86 1.63 5.22 -6.30
C GLN A 86 3.09 5.70 -6.12
N ARG A 87 3.71 5.40 -4.98
CA ARG A 87 5.13 5.67 -4.68
C ARG A 87 6.01 4.44 -4.86
N HIS A 88 5.51 3.43 -5.58
CA HIS A 88 6.22 2.19 -5.92
C HIS A 88 6.66 1.36 -4.71
N TRP A 89 5.97 1.49 -3.57
CA TRP A 89 6.17 0.56 -2.46
C TRP A 89 5.73 -0.84 -2.88
N LYS A 90 6.49 -1.86 -2.46
CA LYS A 90 6.11 -3.25 -2.70
C LYS A 90 4.97 -3.64 -1.79
N VAL A 91 4.12 -4.56 -2.23
CA VAL A 91 2.98 -5.03 -1.43
C VAL A 91 3.43 -5.59 -0.08
N MET A 92 4.53 -6.34 -0.04
CA MET A 92 5.07 -6.88 1.21
C MET A 92 5.49 -5.76 2.19
N ASP A 93 6.12 -4.70 1.69
CA ASP A 93 6.52 -3.56 2.52
C ASP A 93 5.29 -2.82 3.06
N ILE A 94 4.19 -2.75 2.29
CA ILE A 94 2.93 -2.11 2.68
C ILE A 94 2.21 -2.92 3.77
N ILE A 95 2.18 -4.25 3.69
CA ILE A 95 1.47 -5.06 4.69
C ILE A 95 2.24 -5.21 6.01
N ASP A 96 3.56 -4.98 5.98
CA ASP A 96 4.42 -5.00 7.17
C ASP A 96 4.36 -3.68 7.97
N VAL A 97 3.70 -2.65 7.43
CA VAL A 97 3.57 -1.34 8.09
C VAL A 97 2.11 -0.89 8.15
N TYR A 98 1.75 -0.27 9.26
CA TYR A 98 0.42 0.27 9.45
C TYR A 98 0.49 1.74 9.82
N TYR A 99 -0.29 2.58 9.14
CA TYR A 99 -0.30 4.01 9.37
C TYR A 99 -1.66 4.48 9.88
N LYS A 100 -1.63 5.37 10.89
CA LYS A 100 -2.81 6.09 11.35
C LYS A 100 -2.64 7.58 11.13
N PHE A 101 -3.75 8.24 10.83
CA PHE A 101 -3.79 9.70 10.76
C PHE A 101 -3.28 10.30 12.07
N ALA A 102 -2.38 11.28 11.97
CA ALA A 102 -1.77 11.97 13.09
C ALA A 102 -2.34 13.39 13.23
N SER A 103 -2.05 14.28 12.28
CA SER A 103 -2.60 15.63 12.20
C SER A 103 -2.39 16.22 10.80
N GLN A 104 -3.08 17.32 10.47
CA GLN A 104 -2.73 18.18 9.34
C GLN A 104 -1.61 19.16 9.70
N ASP A 105 -1.37 19.40 10.99
CA ASP A 105 -0.29 20.25 11.47
C ASP A 105 0.99 19.43 11.70
N GLU A 106 2.10 19.97 11.20
CA GLU A 106 3.40 19.32 11.25
C GLU A 106 3.93 19.18 12.68
N VAL A 107 3.71 20.21 13.51
CA VAL A 107 4.18 20.25 14.89
C VAL A 107 3.37 19.27 15.75
N GLU A 108 2.06 19.23 15.56
CA GLU A 108 1.19 18.25 16.22
C GLU A 108 1.54 16.81 15.83
N ALA A 109 1.76 16.55 14.54
CA ALA A 109 2.12 15.22 14.05
C ALA A 109 3.44 14.73 14.68
N LEU A 110 4.47 15.58 14.73
CA LEU A 110 5.72 15.22 15.37
C LEU A 110 5.58 15.10 16.90
N SER A 111 4.78 15.95 17.53
CA SER A 111 4.52 15.87 18.97
C SER A 111 3.89 14.52 19.34
N LEU A 112 3.00 13.99 18.50
CA LEU A 112 2.42 12.65 18.69
C LEU A 112 3.44 11.52 18.57
N LEU A 113 4.44 11.64 17.68
CA LEU A 113 5.53 10.66 17.56
C LEU A 113 6.48 10.69 18.75
N LEU A 114 6.66 11.89 19.33
CA LEU A 114 7.63 12.15 20.38
C LEU A 114 7.04 12.04 21.79
N LYS A 115 5.72 11.87 21.92
CA LYS A 115 4.99 11.94 23.20
C LYS A 115 5.50 10.98 24.28
N ASP A 116 6.03 9.83 23.87
CA ASP A 116 6.48 8.77 24.79
C ASP A 116 7.99 8.80 25.03
N LYS A 117 8.72 9.71 24.38
CA LYS A 117 10.17 9.88 24.59
C LYS A 117 10.45 10.69 25.84
N ASP A 118 11.51 10.34 26.55
CA ASP A 118 11.96 11.14 27.69
C ASP A 118 12.68 12.42 27.26
N ASN A 119 12.83 13.37 28.19
CA ASN A 119 13.48 14.65 27.91
C ASN A 119 14.91 14.51 27.37
N LYS A 120 15.66 13.49 27.80
CA LYS A 120 17.04 13.26 27.36
C LYS A 120 17.08 12.79 25.92
N GLU A 121 16.20 11.87 25.54
CA GLU A 121 16.04 11.38 24.18
C GLU A 121 15.57 12.50 23.23
N LEU A 122 14.64 13.35 23.69
CA LEU A 122 14.19 14.52 22.92
C LEU A 122 15.36 15.48 22.66
N ILE A 123 16.10 15.85 23.69
CA ILE A 123 17.28 16.73 23.57
C ILE A 123 18.31 16.13 22.61
N GLN A 124 18.61 14.83 22.73
CA GLN A 124 19.54 14.15 21.82
C GLN A 124 19.06 14.15 20.38
N THR A 125 17.77 13.85 20.15
CA THR A 125 17.15 13.84 18.82
C THR A 125 17.29 15.22 18.16
N PHE A 126 16.94 16.29 18.87
CA PHE A 126 17.05 17.66 18.36
C PHE A 126 18.50 18.10 18.16
N TYR A 127 19.40 17.74 19.09
CA TYR A 127 20.82 18.06 18.98
C TYR A 127 21.46 17.42 17.74
N GLN A 128 21.14 16.16 17.46
CA GLN A 128 21.62 15.44 16.27
C GLN A 128 21.02 15.99 14.97
N ALA A 129 19.73 16.34 14.99
CA ALA A 129 19.04 16.89 13.82
C ALA A 129 19.55 18.29 13.44
N ASN A 130 20.03 19.09 14.40
CA ASN A 130 20.55 20.46 14.22
C ASN A 130 19.51 21.50 13.73
N SER A 131 18.34 21.08 13.24
CA SER A 131 17.20 21.94 12.92
C SER A 131 15.89 21.16 13.00
N TRP A 132 14.77 21.88 13.14
CA TRP A 132 13.42 21.32 13.07
C TRP A 132 13.18 20.55 11.75
N ILE A 133 13.55 21.15 10.62
CA ILE A 133 13.35 20.58 9.28
C ILE A 133 14.09 19.23 9.14
N ASN A 134 15.33 19.17 9.62
CA ASN A 134 16.09 17.91 9.60
C ASN A 134 15.52 16.86 10.54
N CYS A 135 14.93 17.30 11.66
CA CYS A 135 14.29 16.40 12.62
C CYS A 135 13.12 15.69 11.95
N ILE A 136 12.18 16.44 11.36
CA ILE A 136 11.05 15.82 10.67
C ILE A 136 11.49 15.01 9.44
N GLN A 137 12.47 15.50 8.68
CA GLN A 137 12.97 14.77 7.51
C GLN A 137 13.50 13.39 7.88
N THR A 138 14.10 13.23 9.07
CA THR A 138 14.53 11.92 9.58
C THR A 138 13.36 10.94 9.67
N TYR A 139 12.22 11.37 10.21
CA TYR A 139 11.01 10.54 10.36
C TYR A 139 10.31 10.26 9.03
N LEU A 140 10.30 11.24 8.12
CA LEU A 140 9.78 11.06 6.76
C LEU A 140 10.62 10.07 5.96
N SER A 141 11.95 10.18 6.06
CA SER A 141 12.89 9.30 5.38
C SER A 141 12.93 7.88 5.96
N SER A 142 12.65 7.71 7.26
CA SER A 142 12.57 6.39 7.89
C SER A 142 11.23 5.68 7.66
N GLY A 143 10.20 6.39 7.16
CA GLY A 143 8.84 5.88 7.06
C GLY A 143 8.11 5.81 8.40
N GLU A 144 8.60 6.47 9.45
CA GLU A 144 7.86 6.60 10.71
C GLU A 144 6.73 7.64 10.61
N LEU A 145 6.88 8.57 9.66
CA LEU A 145 5.88 9.55 9.29
C LEU A 145 5.69 9.58 7.77
N LEU A 146 4.46 9.65 7.30
CA LEU A 146 4.12 9.95 5.92
C LEU A 146 3.58 11.37 5.85
N ASN A 147 4.04 12.14 4.86
CA ASN A 147 3.44 13.40 4.48
C ASN A 147 2.56 13.15 3.24
N THR A 148 1.25 13.29 3.41
CA THR A 148 0.25 13.03 2.37
C THR A 148 -0.60 14.29 2.11
N PRO A 149 -1.28 14.39 0.96
CA PRO A 149 -2.24 15.47 0.72
C PRO A 149 -3.37 15.58 1.77
N LYS A 150 -3.71 14.51 2.49
CA LYS A 150 -4.72 14.53 3.56
C LYS A 150 -4.14 14.91 4.93
N GLY A 151 -2.82 15.07 5.04
CA GLY A 151 -2.10 15.36 6.28
C GLY A 151 -1.03 14.31 6.59
N PHE A 152 -0.54 14.34 7.82
CA PHE A 152 0.48 13.44 8.30
C PHE A 152 -0.13 12.15 8.85
N TYR A 153 0.49 11.03 8.50
CA TYR A 153 0.15 9.72 9.03
C TYR A 153 1.37 9.14 9.72
N ARG A 154 1.22 8.67 10.95
CA ARG A 154 2.30 8.05 11.71
C ARG A 154 2.22 6.54 11.60
N LYS A 155 3.38 5.88 11.58
CA LYS A 155 3.46 4.45 11.71
C LYS A 155 2.95 4.02 13.10
N VAL A 156 2.28 2.88 13.15
CA VAL A 156 1.75 2.28 14.37
C VAL A 156 2.26 0.84 14.44
N GLY A 157 3.05 0.55 15.47
CA GLY A 157 3.64 -0.74 15.78
C GLY A 157 4.04 -0.79 17.25
#